data_AF-A0A371JQ51-F1
#
_entry.id   AF-A0A371JQ51-F1
#
_cell.length_a   1.000
_cell.length_b   1.000
_cell.length_c   1.000
_cell.angle_alpha   90.00
_cell.angle_beta   90.00
_cell.angle_gamma   90.00
#
_symmetry.space_group_name_H-M   'P 1'
#
loop_
_entity.id
_entity.type
_entity.pdbx_description
1 polymer ?
#
loop_
_entity_poly.entity_id
_entity_poly.type
_entity_poly.pdbx_seq_one_letter_code
_entity_poly.pdbx_strand_id
1 'polypeptide(L)'
;MTNKKIYRYTNVELLDLIKNGQNKTLVETAKSELDKRNLTDEELKVVESEYVKYLEFKEKRKDEPLTRDEWISFFFLPFLTPHPSWRKDHFSESEFQRFVKYGFDKKTKQASEVKMLGFLFWFVIIILGLVVARYLNL
;
A
#
# COMPACT_ATOMS: atom_id res chain seq x y z
N MET A 1 -10.17 4.90 2.56
CA MET A 1 -11.26 4.84 1.55
C MET A 1 -10.76 5.41 0.24
N THR A 2 -10.85 4.65 -0.85
CA THR A 2 -10.41 5.08 -2.18
C THR A 2 -11.37 6.16 -2.70
N ASN A 3 -10.89 7.39 -2.90
CA ASN A 3 -11.65 8.49 -3.50
C ASN A 3 -11.84 8.32 -5.04
N LYS A 4 -11.89 7.06 -5.49
CA LYS A 4 -12.08 6.69 -6.89
C LYS A 4 -13.58 6.74 -7.16
N LYS A 5 -13.99 7.48 -8.19
CA LYS A 5 -15.40 7.54 -8.63
C LYS A 5 -15.80 6.20 -9.27
N ILE A 6 -17.04 5.75 -9.03
CA ILE A 6 -17.53 4.41 -9.39
C ILE A 6 -17.36 4.07 -10.88
N TYR A 7 -17.60 5.04 -11.78
CA TYR A 7 -17.45 4.86 -13.23
C TYR A 7 -16.00 4.58 -13.68
N ARG A 8 -15.00 4.84 -12.82
CA ARG A 8 -13.59 4.54 -13.11
C ARG A 8 -13.18 3.12 -12.71
N TYR A 9 -14.08 2.35 -12.09
CA TYR A 9 -13.78 0.99 -11.65
C TYR A 9 -13.73 0.07 -12.86
N THR A 10 -12.79 -0.87 -12.83
CA THR A 10 -12.76 -2.00 -13.77
C THR A 10 -13.90 -2.97 -13.46
N ASN A 11 -14.24 -3.84 -14.40
CA ASN A 11 -15.29 -4.84 -14.20
C ASN A 11 -14.97 -5.74 -12.99
N VAL A 12 -13.70 -6.12 -12.82
CA VAL A 12 -13.21 -6.89 -11.67
C VAL A 12 -13.39 -6.14 -10.34
N GLU A 13 -13.04 -4.86 -10.28
CA GLU A 13 -13.23 -4.06 -9.06
C GLU A 13 -14.72 -3.83 -8.75
N LEU A 14 -15.57 -3.70 -9.77
CA LEU A 14 -17.02 -3.65 -9.59
C LEU A 14 -17.55 -4.97 -9.02
N LEU A 15 -17.11 -6.12 -9.55
CA LEU A 15 -17.46 -7.43 -9.00
C LEU A 15 -17.00 -7.60 -7.55
N ASP A 16 -15.79 -7.13 -7.21
CA ASP A 16 -15.28 -7.17 -5.83
C ASP A 16 -16.17 -6.35 -4.88
N LEU A 17 -16.55 -5.13 -5.29
CA LEU A 17 -17.48 -4.30 -4.53
C LEU A 17 -18.86 -4.94 -4.39
N ILE A 18 -19.40 -5.54 -5.45
CA ILE A 18 -20.73 -6.15 -5.45
C ILE A 18 -20.76 -7.37 -4.53
N LYS A 19 -19.71 -8.20 -4.54
CA LYS A 19 -19.64 -9.46 -3.77
C LYS A 19 -19.25 -9.24 -2.31
N ASN A 20 -18.34 -8.31 -2.04
CA ASN A 20 -17.72 -8.14 -0.72
C ASN A 20 -18.05 -6.79 -0.04
N GLY A 21 -18.77 -5.88 -0.71
CA GLY A 21 -19.08 -4.56 -0.20
C GLY A 21 -20.07 -4.58 0.97
N GLN A 22 -19.72 -3.87 2.06
CA GLN A 22 -20.60 -3.73 3.22
C GLN A 22 -21.64 -2.60 3.07
N ASN A 23 -21.34 -1.57 2.26
CA ASN A 23 -22.22 -0.42 2.05
C ASN A 23 -23.22 -0.71 0.92
N LYS A 24 -24.50 -0.87 1.28
CA LYS A 24 -25.58 -1.20 0.33
C LYS A 24 -25.70 -0.20 -0.82
N THR A 25 -25.64 1.10 -0.54
CA THR A 25 -25.73 2.15 -1.57
C THR A 25 -24.58 2.06 -2.57
N LEU A 26 -23.36 1.81 -2.09
CA LEU A 26 -22.20 1.61 -2.98
C LEU A 26 -22.31 0.32 -3.80
N VAL A 27 -22.83 -0.76 -3.21
CA VAL A 27 -23.09 -2.02 -3.91
C VAL A 27 -24.13 -1.82 -5.02
N GLU A 28 -25.24 -1.16 -4.73
CA GLU A 28 -26.28 -0.84 -5.72
C GLU A 28 -25.73 0.02 -6.86
N THR A 29 -24.94 1.04 -6.51
CA THR A 29 -24.31 1.90 -7.52
C THR A 29 -23.32 1.11 -8.39
N ALA A 30 -22.57 0.16 -7.81
CA ALA A 30 -21.65 -0.70 -8.54
C ALA A 30 -22.40 -1.67 -9.48
N LYS A 31 -23.54 -2.23 -9.03
CA LYS A 31 -24.42 -3.06 -9.87
C LYS A 31 -24.93 -2.27 -11.06
N SER A 32 -25.53 -1.09 -10.82
CA SER A 32 -26.03 -0.25 -11.90
C SER A 32 -24.95 0.19 -12.88
N GLU A 33 -23.72 0.43 -12.41
CA GLU A 33 -22.58 0.75 -13.28
C GLU A 33 -22.13 -0.45 -14.12
N LEU A 34 -22.18 -1.67 -13.56
CA LEU A 34 -21.86 -2.90 -14.30
C LEU A 34 -22.94 -3.19 -15.35
N ASP A 35 -24.21 -3.06 -14.99
CA ASP A 35 -25.35 -3.28 -15.89
C ASP A 35 -25.32 -2.32 -17.08
N LYS A 36 -24.93 -1.05 -16.85
CA LYS A 36 -24.75 -0.05 -17.92
C LYS A 36 -23.71 -0.42 -18.95
N ARG A 37 -22.75 -1.30 -18.62
CA ARG A 37 -21.71 -1.74 -19.56
C ARG A 37 -22.22 -2.75 -20.56
N ASN A 38 -23.42 -3.31 -20.33
CA ASN A 38 -24.11 -4.20 -21.26
C ASN A 38 -23.21 -5.32 -21.80
N LEU A 39 -22.48 -5.97 -20.90
CA LEU A 39 -21.55 -7.05 -21.22
C LEU A 39 -22.31 -8.26 -21.76
N THR A 40 -21.76 -8.91 -22.77
CA THR A 40 -22.23 -10.20 -23.28
C THR A 40 -21.97 -11.32 -22.26
N ASP A 41 -22.66 -12.46 -22.42
CA ASP A 41 -22.46 -13.62 -21.55
C ASP A 41 -21.01 -14.14 -21.62
N GLU A 42 -20.38 -14.07 -22.80
CA GLU A 42 -18.97 -14.41 -22.98
C GLU A 42 -18.06 -13.45 -22.22
N GLU A 43 -18.28 -12.14 -22.32
CA GLU A 43 -17.49 -11.14 -21.59
C GLU A 43 -17.69 -11.25 -20.08
N LEU A 44 -18.90 -11.55 -19.62
CA LEU A 44 -19.18 -11.77 -18.21
C LEU A 44 -18.37 -12.95 -17.67
N LYS A 45 -18.31 -14.07 -18.42
CA LYS A 45 -17.46 -15.23 -18.05
C LYS A 45 -15.99 -14.87 -17.99
N VAL A 46 -15.49 -14.04 -18.92
CA VAL A 46 -14.10 -13.56 -18.89
C VAL A 46 -13.85 -12.74 -17.63
N VAL A 47 -14.72 -11.77 -17.32
CA VAL A 47 -14.62 -10.93 -16.13
C VAL A 47 -14.66 -11.77 -14.85
N GLU A 48 -15.51 -12.79 -14.77
CA GLU A 48 -15.53 -13.71 -13.63
C GLU A 48 -14.21 -14.48 -13.48
N SER A 49 -13.64 -14.94 -14.59
CA SER A 49 -12.34 -15.61 -14.59
C SER A 49 -11.20 -14.68 -14.12
N GLU A 50 -11.23 -13.41 -14.54
CA GLU A 50 -10.29 -12.39 -14.10
C GLU A 50 -10.47 -12.05 -12.62
N TYR A 51 -11.72 -12.05 -12.14
CA TYR A 51 -12.04 -11.85 -10.73
C TYR A 51 -11.45 -12.96 -9.86
N VAL A 52 -11.53 -14.22 -10.28
CA VAL A 52 -10.89 -15.34 -9.57
C VAL A 52 -9.37 -15.14 -9.50
N LYS A 53 -8.71 -14.80 -10.62
CA LYS A 53 -7.27 -14.51 -10.64
C LYS A 53 -6.91 -13.32 -9.74
N TYR A 54 -7.75 -12.29 -9.71
CA TYR A 54 -7.59 -11.13 -8.82
C TYR A 54 -7.60 -11.56 -7.36
N LEU A 55 -8.53 -12.44 -6.95
CA LEU A 55 -8.58 -12.97 -5.59
C LEU A 55 -7.33 -13.79 -5.25
N GLU A 56 -6.87 -14.65 -6.17
CA GLU A 56 -5.63 -15.41 -5.98
C GLU A 56 -4.41 -14.49 -5.79
N PHE A 57 -4.28 -13.45 -6.60
CA PHE A 57 -3.19 -12.49 -6.45
C PHE A 57 -3.30 -11.68 -5.17
N LYS A 58 -4.52 -11.30 -4.76
CA LYS A 58 -4.76 -10.61 -3.50
C LYS A 58 -4.33 -11.47 -2.32
N GLU A 59 -4.62 -12.76 -2.35
CA GLU A 59 -4.21 -13.70 -1.30
C GLU A 59 -2.69 -13.89 -1.28
N LYS A 60 -2.07 -14.14 -2.44
CA LYS A 60 -0.61 -14.33 -2.55
C LYS A 60 0.19 -13.14 -2.02
N ARG A 61 -0.32 -11.92 -2.17
CA ARG A 61 0.35 -10.68 -1.73
C ARG A 61 0.33 -10.47 -0.22
N LYS A 62 -0.61 -11.07 0.52
CA LYS A 62 -0.70 -10.91 1.98
C LYS A 62 0.59 -11.35 2.67
N ASP A 63 1.16 -12.45 2.20
CA ASP A 63 2.36 -13.10 2.75
C ASP A 63 3.66 -12.73 2.03
N GLU A 64 3.59 -11.79 1.08
CA GLU A 64 4.77 -11.33 0.35
C GLU A 64 5.69 -10.55 1.31
N PRO A 65 6.97 -10.94 1.43
CA PRO A 65 7.93 -10.20 2.26
C PRO A 65 8.37 -8.91 1.57
N LEU A 66 8.90 -7.97 2.33
CA LEU A 66 9.63 -6.84 1.77
C LEU A 66 10.77 -7.33 0.88
N THR A 67 10.93 -6.68 -0.26
CA THR A 67 12.15 -6.82 -1.06
C THR A 67 13.32 -6.16 -0.34
N ARG A 68 14.54 -6.49 -0.76
CA ARG A 68 15.75 -5.88 -0.18
C ARG A 68 15.76 -4.36 -0.35
N ASP A 69 15.30 -3.87 -1.50
CA ASP A 69 15.27 -2.44 -1.80
C ASP A 69 14.22 -1.72 -0.98
N GLU A 70 13.03 -2.33 -0.82
CA GLU A 70 12.00 -1.82 0.09
C GLU A 70 12.54 -1.76 1.52
N TRP A 71 13.22 -2.81 1.98
CA TRP A 71 13.82 -2.87 3.31
C TRP A 71 14.83 -1.74 3.55
N ILE A 72 15.79 -1.56 2.63
CA ILE A 72 16.80 -0.48 2.71
C ILE A 72 16.12 0.89 2.72
N SER A 73 15.10 1.07 1.88
CA SER A 73 14.33 2.31 1.81
C SER A 73 13.67 2.63 3.14
N PHE A 74 12.96 1.68 3.76
CA PHE A 74 12.33 1.88 5.08
C PHE A 74 13.34 2.10 6.21
N PHE A 75 14.54 1.54 6.12
CA PHE A 75 15.56 1.66 7.14
C PHE A 75 16.22 3.05 7.15
N PHE A 76 16.61 3.57 5.97
CA PHE A 76 17.41 4.79 5.88
C PHE A 76 16.60 6.06 5.57
N LEU A 77 15.56 5.96 4.74
CA LEU A 77 14.87 7.15 4.22
C LEU A 77 14.10 7.98 5.24
N PRO A 78 13.53 7.45 6.34
CA PRO A 78 12.83 8.27 7.33
C PRO A 78 13.66 9.45 7.85
N PHE A 79 14.99 9.39 7.77
CA PHE A 79 15.93 10.42 8.23
C PHE A 79 16.67 11.14 7.10
N LEU A 80 16.97 10.43 6.00
CA LEU A 80 17.77 10.98 4.90
C LEU A 80 16.94 11.77 3.88
N THR A 81 15.64 11.49 3.76
CA THR A 81 14.79 12.25 2.83
C THR A 81 14.05 13.35 3.58
N PRO A 82 14.36 14.64 3.31
CA PRO A 82 13.57 15.74 3.86
C PRO A 82 12.15 15.66 3.28
N HIS A 83 11.16 16.04 4.09
CA HIS A 83 9.78 16.16 3.63
C HIS A 83 9.75 17.18 2.47
N PRO A 84 9.50 16.77 1.22
CA PRO A 84 9.46 17.72 0.12
C PRO A 84 8.36 18.75 0.39
N SER A 85 8.68 20.05 0.41
CA SER A 85 7.70 21.12 0.71
C SER A 85 6.47 21.12 -0.21
N TRP A 86 6.60 20.50 -1.40
CA TRP A 86 5.57 20.37 -2.43
C TRP A 86 4.64 19.16 -2.25
N ARG A 87 4.94 18.23 -1.32
CA ARG A 87 4.12 17.06 -1.03
C ARG A 87 3.97 16.88 0.49
N LYS A 88 2.74 16.63 0.93
CA LYS A 88 2.45 16.42 2.36
C LYS A 88 2.83 15.02 2.84
N ASP A 89 3.12 14.08 1.94
CA ASP A 89 3.48 12.71 2.24
C ASP A 89 4.99 12.45 2.08
N HIS A 90 5.57 11.77 3.06
CA HIS A 90 6.93 11.25 2.99
C HIS A 90 6.96 10.00 2.10
N PHE A 91 8.05 9.73 1.38
CA PHE A 91 8.14 8.54 0.51
C PHE A 91 7.83 7.26 1.30
N SER A 92 8.46 7.08 2.46
CA SER A 92 8.23 5.93 3.33
C SER A 92 6.78 5.83 3.81
N GLU A 93 6.10 6.97 4.02
CA GLU A 93 4.71 7.00 4.44
C GLU A 93 3.76 6.65 3.29
N SER A 94 4.05 7.14 2.08
CA SER A 94 3.28 6.82 0.88
C SER A 94 3.37 5.32 0.52
N GLU A 95 4.56 4.73 0.61
CA GLU A 95 4.79 3.30 0.39
C GLU A 95 4.11 2.44 1.46
N PHE A 96 4.19 2.84 2.73
CA PHE A 96 3.51 2.16 3.82
C PHE A 96 1.99 2.18 3.63
N GLN A 97 1.42 3.34 3.30
CA GLN A 97 -0.01 3.48 2.99
C GLN A 97 -0.41 2.65 1.77
N ARG A 98 0.48 2.49 0.78
CA ARG A 98 0.26 1.60 -0.36
C ARG A 98 0.13 0.15 0.09
N PHE A 99 1.00 -0.34 0.97
CA PHE A 99 0.90 -1.72 1.48
C PHE A 99 -0.41 -1.97 2.22
N VAL A 100 -0.79 -1.06 3.11
CA VAL A 100 -2.08 -1.12 3.83
C VAL A 100 -3.25 -1.14 2.84
N LYS A 101 -3.23 -0.25 1.85
CA LYS A 101 -4.31 -0.12 0.87
C LYS A 101 -4.51 -1.37 0.02
N TYR A 102 -3.42 -2.04 -0.35
CA TYR A 102 -3.47 -3.20 -1.26
C TYR A 102 -3.41 -4.55 -0.54
N GLY A 103 -3.46 -4.57 0.81
CA GLY A 103 -3.54 -5.79 1.60
C GLY A 103 -2.22 -6.56 1.68
N PHE A 104 -1.09 -5.87 1.65
CA PHE A 104 0.23 -6.46 1.88
C PHE A 104 0.52 -6.53 3.38
N ASP A 105 -0.17 -7.44 4.08
CA ASP A 105 -0.16 -7.51 5.54
C ASP A 105 1.25 -7.75 6.10
N LYS A 106 1.99 -8.70 5.53
CA LYS A 106 3.36 -9.00 5.94
C LYS A 106 4.33 -7.86 5.64
N LYS A 107 4.26 -7.24 4.46
CA LYS A 107 5.09 -6.06 4.14
C LYS A 107 4.80 -4.91 5.09
N THR A 108 3.53 -4.69 5.44
CA THR A 108 3.12 -3.64 6.39
C THR A 108 3.78 -3.87 7.76
N LYS A 109 3.71 -5.11 8.28
CA LYS A 109 4.35 -5.47 9.54
C LYS A 109 5.88 -5.28 9.49
N GLN A 110 6.52 -5.83 8.47
CA GLN A 110 7.98 -5.72 8.30
C GLN A 110 8.42 -4.26 8.11
N ALA A 111 7.67 -3.44 7.36
CA ALA A 111 8.00 -2.03 7.16
C ALA A 111 7.95 -1.26 8.49
N SER A 112 6.99 -1.57 9.36
CA SER A 112 6.92 -0.98 10.70
C SER A 112 8.11 -1.36 11.57
N GLU A 113 8.49 -2.64 11.58
CA GLU A 113 9.66 -3.15 12.32
C GLU A 113 10.96 -2.50 11.82
N VAL A 114 11.14 -2.42 10.51
CA VAL A 114 12.34 -1.83 9.88
C VAL A 114 12.45 -0.34 10.13
N LYS A 115 11.33 0.41 10.09
CA LYS A 115 11.30 1.83 10.48
C LYS A 115 11.78 2.03 11.92
N MET A 116 11.34 1.17 12.84
CA MET A 116 11.77 1.23 14.25
C MET A 116 13.26 0.92 14.40
N LEU A 117 13.76 -0.09 13.69
CA LEU A 117 15.19 -0.43 13.67
C LEU A 117 16.04 0.70 13.09
N GLY A 118 15.60 1.32 12.00
CA GLY A 118 16.24 2.50 11.42
C GLY A 118 16.31 3.67 12.40
N PHE A 119 15.23 3.91 13.15
CA PHE A 119 15.20 4.93 14.20
C PHE A 119 16.25 4.67 15.29
N LEU A 120 16.31 3.43 15.80
CA LEU A 120 17.31 3.05 16.81
C LEU A 120 18.74 3.18 16.28
N PHE A 121 18.97 2.78 15.02
CA PHE A 121 20.28 2.90 14.37
C PHE A 121 20.75 4.35 14.33
N TRP A 122 19.91 5.27 13.83
CA TRP A 122 20.27 6.69 13.75
C TRP A 122 20.42 7.34 15.13
N PHE A 123 19.60 6.94 16.10
CA PHE A 123 19.76 7.40 17.48
C PHE A 123 21.14 7.05 18.04
N VAL A 124 21.62 5.82 17.83
CA VAL A 124 22.96 5.38 18.24
C VAL A 124 24.06 6.16 17.50
N ILE A 125 23.93 6.33 16.18
CA ILE A 125 24.90 7.09 15.36
C ILE A 125 25.03 8.53 15.87
N ILE A 126 23.92 9.20 16.21
CA ILE A 126 23.93 10.56 16.73
C ILE A 126 24.65 10.62 18.08
N ILE A 127 24.36 9.69 19.00
CA ILE A 127 25.04 9.62 20.31
C ILE A 127 26.54 9.44 20.12
N LEU A 128 26.97 8.50 19.27
CA LEU A 128 28.38 8.28 18.99
C LEU A 128 29.04 9.52 18.39
N GLY A 129 28.37 10.21 17.46
CA GLY A 129 28.84 11.47 16.89
C GLY A 129 29.06 12.55 17.96
N LEU A 130 28.14 12.69 18.91
CA LEU A 130 28.28 13.64 20.02
C LEU A 130 29.43 13.29 20.96
N VAL A 131 29.64 12.01 21.25
CA VAL A 131 30.76 11.55 22.08
C VAL A 131 32.10 11.86 21.39
N VAL A 132 32.20 11.58 20.10
CA VAL A 132 33.41 11.87 19.30
C VAL A 132 33.66 13.36 19.20
N ALA A 133 32.62 14.17 18.92
CA ALA A 133 32.74 15.63 18.86
C ALA A 133 33.27 16.20 20.17
N ARG A 134 32.70 15.76 21.31
CA ARG A 134 33.17 16.15 22.64
C ARG A 134 34.62 15.72 22.91
N TYR A 135 35.00 14.50 22.52
CA TYR A 135 36.36 14.01 22.69
C TYR A 135 37.38 14.82 21.88
N LEU A 136 36.98 15.30 20.69
CA LEU A 136 37.81 16.11 19.80
C LEU A 136 37.77 17.62 20.11
N ASN A 137 37.03 18.06 21.14
CA ASN A 137 36.76 19.48 21.44
C ASN A 137 36.21 20.28 20.23
N LEU A 138 35.36 19.64 19.42
CA LEU A 138 34.58 20.29 18.37
C LEU A 138 33.30 20.91 18.94
#